data_AF-A0A2G9UTI6-F1
#
_entry.id   AF-A0A2G9UTI6-F1
#
_cell.length_a   1.000
_cell.length_b   1.000
_cell.length_c   1.000
_cell.angle_alpha   90.00
_cell.angle_beta   90.00
_cell.angle_gamma   90.00
#
_symmetry.space_group_name_H-M   'P 1'
#
loop_
_entity.id
_entity.type
_entity.pdbx_description
1 polymer ?
#
loop_
_entity_poly.entity_id
_entity_poly.type
_entity_poly.pdbx_seq_one_letter_code
_entity_poly.pdbx_strand_id
1 'polypeptide(L)' 'MPRARSNSPKISNWSEVAYLNRLPALRDVTLEMNPIYSTQHFYRNRVREILPRVKIIDAVPVNWVSGDPWQELAPDD' A
#
# COMPACT_ATOMS: atom_id res chain seq x y z
N MET A 1 34.19 -3.32 3.13
CA MET A 1 32.81 -3.63 2.71
C MET A 1 31.96 -2.37 2.90
N PRO A 2 31.48 -1.67 1.85
CA PRO A 2 30.66 -0.49 2.05
C PRO A 2 29.23 -0.90 2.42
N ARG A 3 28.68 -0.28 3.47
CA ARG A 3 27.26 -0.40 3.87
C ARG A 3 26.40 0.38 2.88
N ALA A 4 25.49 -0.30 2.19
CA ALA A 4 24.37 0.37 1.53
C ALA A 4 23.40 0.87 2.61
N ARG A 5 23.40 2.18 2.89
CA ARG A 5 22.29 2.80 3.62
C ARG A 5 21.11 2.87 2.66
N SER A 6 20.20 1.92 2.75
CA SER A 6 18.91 1.98 2.07
C SER A 6 18.12 3.13 2.67
N ASN A 7 18.10 4.26 1.97
CA ASN A 7 17.35 5.46 2.36
C ASN A 7 15.88 5.33 1.90
N SER A 8 15.30 4.15 2.08
CA SER A 8 13.87 3.93 1.88
C SER A 8 13.11 4.83 2.86
N PRO A 9 11.97 5.41 2.44
CA PRO A 9 11.03 5.98 3.39
C PRO A 9 10.82 4.98 4.52
N LYS A 10 10.86 5.45 5.76
CA LYS A 10 10.66 4.60 6.94
C LYS A 10 9.25 4.82 7.46
N ILE A 11 8.24 4.62 6.61
CA ILE A 11 6.86 4.72 7.09
C ILE A 11 6.65 3.62 8.12
N SER A 12 6.59 3.99 9.39
CA SER A 12 6.63 3.02 10.49
C SER A 12 5.36 3.03 11.34
N ASN A 13 4.43 3.94 11.04
CA ASN A 13 3.19 4.08 11.80
C ASN A 13 2.02 4.58 10.95
N TRP A 14 0.80 4.43 11.48
CA TRP A 14 -0.43 4.81 10.79
C TRP A 14 -0.63 6.31 10.62
N SER A 15 -0.05 7.13 11.51
CA SER A 15 -0.12 8.58 11.40
C SER A 15 0.62 9.08 10.15
N GLU A 16 1.79 8.50 9.86
CA GLU A 16 2.56 8.74 8.63
C GLU A 16 1.79 8.35 7.36
N VAL A 17 1.08 7.21 7.39
CA VAL A 17 0.17 6.83 6.31
C VAL A 17 -0.95 7.87 6.15
N ALA A 18 -1.53 8.36 7.24
CA ALA A 18 -2.60 9.36 7.20
C ALA A 18 -2.16 10.70 6.60
N TYR A 19 -0.87 11.09 6.73
CA TYR A 19 -0.34 12.28 6.08
C TYR A 19 -0.43 12.23 4.55
N LEU A 20 -0.43 11.03 3.95
CA LEU A 20 -0.57 10.85 2.50
C LEU A 20 -1.94 11.31 1.96
N ASN A 21 -2.97 11.47 2.82
CA ASN A 21 -4.26 12.05 2.41
C ASN A 21 -4.15 13.49 1.89
N ARG A 22 -3.05 14.19 2.18
CA ARG A 22 -2.78 15.53 1.68
C ARG A 22 -2.43 15.54 0.18
N LEU A 23 -2.19 14.38 -0.42
CA LEU A 23 -1.91 14.23 -1.85
C LEU A 23 -3.22 13.91 -2.59
N PRO A 24 -3.93 14.89 -3.17
CA PRO A 24 -5.28 14.67 -3.69
C PRO A 24 -5.34 13.75 -4.92
N ALA A 25 -4.22 13.63 -5.64
CA ALA A 25 -4.06 12.77 -6.80
C ALA A 25 -3.54 11.36 -6.46
N LEU A 26 -3.27 11.04 -5.18
CA LEU A 26 -2.74 9.74 -4.79
C LEU A 26 -3.80 8.64 -5.04
N ARG A 27 -3.52 7.77 -6.02
CA ARG A 27 -4.33 6.60 -6.37
C ARG A 27 -3.64 5.29 -6.04
N ASP A 28 -2.32 5.25 -6.09
CA ASP A 28 -1.56 4.03 -5.90
C ASP A 28 -0.50 4.24 -4.83
N VAL A 29 -0.31 3.25 -3.96
CA VAL A 29 0.69 3.32 -2.90
C VAL A 29 1.43 1.99 -2.77
N THR A 30 2.75 2.07 -2.68
CA THR A 30 3.61 0.94 -2.32
C THR A 30 4.26 1.26 -0.99
N LEU A 31 3.94 0.44 0.00
CA LEU A 31 4.44 0.50 1.36
C LEU A 31 5.27 -0.74 1.70
N GLU A 32 5.39 -1.70 0.77
CA GLU A 32 6.38 -2.77 0.84
C GLU A 32 7.78 -2.21 1.19
N MET A 33 8.55 -2.98 1.95
CA MET A 33 9.85 -2.59 2.52
C MET A 33 9.81 -1.46 3.57
N ASN A 34 8.64 -0.92 3.93
CA ASN A 34 8.49 -0.01 5.06
C ASN A 34 8.17 -0.80 6.35
N PRO A 35 8.60 -0.33 7.54
CA PRO A 35 8.32 -1.03 8.80
C PRO A 35 6.81 -1.22 9.11
N ILE A 36 5.93 -0.40 8.53
CA ILE A 36 4.48 -0.55 8.68
C ILE A 36 3.92 -1.74 7.89
N TYR A 37 4.65 -2.26 6.91
CA TYR A 37 4.22 -3.38 6.08
C TYR A 37 4.00 -4.64 6.92
N SER A 38 2.92 -5.36 6.62
CA SER A 38 2.59 -6.64 7.23
C SER A 38 1.82 -7.48 6.24
N THR A 39 2.08 -8.79 6.23
CA THR A 39 1.36 -9.77 5.42
C THR A 39 -0.03 -10.11 5.99
N GLN A 40 -0.37 -9.59 7.17
CA GLN A 40 -1.64 -9.87 7.83
C GLN A 40 -2.81 -9.14 7.18
N HIS A 41 -3.98 -9.79 7.09
CA HIS A 41 -5.16 -9.24 6.41
C HIS A 41 -5.60 -7.85 6.91
N PHE A 42 -5.37 -7.53 8.20
CA PHE A 42 -5.73 -6.22 8.75
C PHE A 42 -4.94 -5.06 8.12
N TYR A 43 -3.75 -5.32 7.58
CA TYR A 43 -2.86 -4.28 7.07
C TYR A 43 -3.48 -3.55 5.88
N ARG A 44 -3.88 -4.28 4.83
CA ARG A 44 -4.52 -3.71 3.65
C ARG A 44 -5.85 -3.04 3.99
N ASN A 45 -6.63 -3.66 4.88
CA ASN A 45 -7.89 -3.08 5.37
C ASN A 45 -7.63 -1.73 6.04
N ARG A 46 -6.60 -1.65 6.90
CA ARG A 46 -6.25 -0.42 7.60
C ARG A 46 -5.72 0.67 6.66
N VAL A 47 -4.89 0.31 5.68
CA VAL A 47 -4.43 1.25 4.65
C VAL A 47 -5.63 1.80 3.85
N ARG A 48 -6.58 0.93 3.46
CA ARG A 48 -7.81 1.34 2.76
C ARG A 48 -8.70 2.25 3.59
N GLU A 49 -8.83 1.99 4.90
CA GLU A 49 -9.56 2.88 5.82
C GLU A 49 -8.92 4.26 5.91
N ILE A 50 -7.59 4.33 5.99
CA ILE A 50 -6.86 5.59 6.13
C ILE A 50 -6.81 6.35 4.80
N LEU A 51 -6.67 5.65 3.67
CA LEU A 51 -6.51 6.21 2.33
C LEU A 51 -7.68 5.81 1.42
N PRO A 52 -8.89 6.34 1.64
CA PRO A 52 -10.11 5.89 0.94
C PRO A 52 -10.12 6.18 -0.58
N ARG A 53 -9.18 7.01 -1.06
CA ARG A 53 -9.04 7.39 -2.47
C ARG A 53 -8.09 6.49 -3.26
N VAL A 54 -7.29 5.68 -2.57
CA VAL A 54 -6.34 4.73 -3.16
C VAL A 54 -7.08 3.54 -3.77
N LYS A 55 -6.62 3.09 -4.93
CA LYS A 55 -7.16 2.01 -5.74
C LYS A 55 -6.23 0.80 -5.79
N ILE A 56 -4.92 1.01 -5.65
CA ILE A 56 -3.92 -0.05 -5.63
C ILE A 56 -3.04 0.11 -4.38
N ILE A 57 -2.88 -0.99 -3.63
CA ILE A 57 -2.00 -1.09 -2.46
C ILE A 57 -1.02 -2.23 -2.74
N ASP A 58 0.28 -1.93 -2.74
CA ASP A 58 1.36 -2.91 -2.98
C ASP A 58 1.10 -3.75 -4.24
N ALA A 59 0.85 -3.07 -5.36
CA ALA A 59 0.53 -3.67 -6.67
C ALA A 59 -0.73 -4.54 -6.72
N VAL A 60 -1.56 -4.54 -5.67
CA VAL A 60 -2.82 -5.30 -5.65
C VAL A 60 -4.01 -4.35 -5.48
N PRO A 61 -5.04 -4.43 -6.34
CA PRO A 61 -6.25 -3.61 -6.23
C PRO A 61 -6.98 -3.74 -4.89
N VAL A 62 -7.57 -2.64 -4.41
CA VAL A 62 -8.28 -2.59 -3.10
C VAL A 62 -9.59 -3.39 -3.05
N ASN A 63 -10.12 -3.76 -4.22
CA ASN A 63 -11.31 -4.59 -4.37
C ASN A 63 -10.98 -6.08 -4.52
N TRP A 64 -9.70 -6.46 -4.64
CA TRP A 64 -9.30 -7.86 -4.69
C TRP A 64 -9.49 -8.52 -3.31
N VAL A 65 -10.28 -9.60 -3.31
CA VAL A 65 -10.54 -10.51 -2.20
C VAL A 65 -9.54 -11.66 -2.23
N SER A 66 -8.86 -11.92 -1.11
CA SER A 66 -7.93 -13.03 -1.01
C SER A 66 -8.62 -14.37 -1.29
N GLY A 67 -8.07 -15.15 -2.23
CA GLY A 67 -8.58 -16.49 -2.55
C GLY A 67 -9.69 -16.54 -3.61
N ASP A 68 -10.02 -15.41 -4.25
CA ASP A 68 -10.93 -15.40 -5.39
C ASP A 68 -10.15 -15.61 -6.71
N PRO A 69 -10.30 -16.78 -7.38
CA PRO A 69 -9.56 -17.09 -8.60
C PRO A 69 -10.08 -16.34 -9.84
N TRP A 70 -11.21 -15.65 -9.75
CA TRP A 70 -11.86 -14.97 -10.88
C TRP A 70 -11.61 -13.46 -10.89
N GLN A 71 -10.51 -13.01 -10.29
CA GLN A 71 -10.14 -11.60 -10.32
C GLN A 71 -9.65 -11.20 -11.72
N GLU A 72 -10.38 -10.28 -12.35
CA GLU A 72 -9.96 -9.65 -13.59
C GLU A 72 -8.59 -8.98 -13.36
N LEU A 73 -7.58 -9.47 -14.09
CA LEU A 73 -6.37 -8.70 -14.33
C LEU A 73 -6.84 -7.43 -15.03
N ALA A 74 -6.51 -6.26 -14.47
CA ALA A 74 -6.94 -4.99 -15.04
C ALA A 74 -6.61 -4.99 -16.54
N PRO A 75 -7.54 -4.52 -17.41
CA PRO A 75 -7.29 -4.51 -18.84
C PRO A 75 -6.01 -3.72 -19.12
N ASP A 76 -5.18 -4.26 -20.01
CA ASP A 76 -3.97 -3.58 -20.48
C ASP A 76 -4.39 -2.24 -21.14
N ASP A 77 -4.05 -1.12 -20.50
CA ASP A 77 -4.14 0.22 -21.10
C ASP A 77 -2.99 0.44 -22.11
#